data_AF-A0A7V3RX62-F1
#
_entry.id   AF-A0A7V3RX62-F1
#
_cell.length_a   1.000
_cell.length_b   1.000
_cell.length_c   1.000
_cell.angle_alpha   90.00
_cell.angle_beta   90.00
_cell.angle_gamma   90.00
#
_symmetry.space_group_name_H-M   'P 1'
#
loop_
_entity.id
_entity.type
_entity.pdbx_description
1 polymer ?
#
loop_
_entity_poly.entity_id
_entity_poly.type
_entity_poly.pdbx_seq_one_letter_code
_entity_poly.pdbx_strand_id
1 'polypeptide(L)'
;MKGLEAGEALRNAAFLLREKEDFTEVIQEGESLYILQLVERIPPRDPSFEEVKEKVTQDLKRVKAIERAGREAEKALEGIKAAKSSLASEAAKMGWKLQLSPPAGRMASGAGLPNEMIQEAFSTGPEENLLPRPYRQGDRYLVAEVKERIEPDPKGLEERRPLLRSLLLSEKRESLFRSWLTELRSKAEISTYKALEEIL
;
A
#
# COMPACT_ATOMS: atom_id res chain seq x y z
N MET A 1 25.00 -16.57 -7.25
CA MET A 1 24.48 -17.62 -6.34
C MET A 1 23.07 -17.22 -5.96
N LYS A 2 22.06 -18.07 -6.22
CA LYS A 2 20.77 -17.95 -5.54
C LYS A 2 21.10 -18.01 -4.05
N GLY A 3 20.82 -16.93 -3.31
CA GLY A 3 21.12 -16.87 -1.89
C GLY A 3 20.47 -18.04 -1.20
N LEU A 4 21.19 -18.72 -0.30
CA LEU A 4 20.55 -19.67 0.61
C LEU A 4 19.35 -18.95 1.24
N GLU A 5 18.20 -19.61 1.28
CA GLU A 5 17.11 -19.19 2.18
C GLU A 5 17.59 -19.47 3.60
N ALA A 6 18.51 -18.64 4.09
CA ALA A 6 19.06 -18.70 5.42
C ALA A 6 17.98 -18.21 6.37
N GLY A 7 17.41 -19.10 7.18
CA GLY A 7 16.53 -18.66 8.25
C GLY A 7 17.30 -17.92 9.35
N GLU A 8 16.58 -17.52 10.38
CA GLU A 8 17.07 -16.58 11.38
C GLU A 8 18.24 -17.16 12.19
N ALA A 9 18.18 -18.45 12.54
CA ALA A 9 19.23 -19.15 13.29
C ALA A 9 20.57 -19.14 12.54
N LEU A 10 20.54 -19.40 11.23
CA LEU A 10 21.74 -19.44 10.39
C LEU A 10 22.36 -18.05 10.23
N ARG A 11 21.54 -17.00 10.08
CA ARG A 11 22.00 -15.61 10.03
C ARG A 11 22.65 -15.18 11.35
N ASN A 12 22.01 -15.44 12.48
CA ASN A 12 22.52 -15.04 13.79
C ASN A 12 23.87 -15.72 14.08
N ALA A 13 23.98 -17.02 13.81
CA ALA A 13 25.23 -17.76 13.98
C ALA A 13 26.36 -17.20 13.10
N ALA A 14 26.06 -16.83 11.84
CA ALA A 14 27.05 -16.24 10.94
C ALA A 14 27.64 -14.92 11.48
N PHE A 15 26.82 -14.07 12.11
CA PHE A 15 27.27 -12.79 12.68
C PHE A 15 28.05 -12.93 13.99
N LEU A 16 28.00 -14.08 14.66
CA LEU A 16 28.76 -14.35 15.87
C LEU A 16 30.22 -14.74 15.61
N LEU A 17 30.56 -15.16 14.38
CA LEU A 17 31.93 -15.50 13.99
C LEU A 17 32.84 -14.26 14.03
N ARG A 18 34.06 -14.42 14.57
CA ARG A 18 34.95 -13.29 14.85
C ARG A 18 36.26 -13.39 14.09
N GLU A 19 36.89 -14.56 14.10
CA GLU A 19 38.20 -14.80 13.53
C GLU A 19 38.10 -15.56 12.20
N LYS A 20 39.08 -15.32 11.33
CA LYS A 20 39.14 -16.01 10.05
C LYS A 20 39.34 -17.50 10.31
N GLU A 21 38.60 -18.34 9.59
CA GLU A 21 38.53 -19.80 9.76
C GLU A 21 37.76 -20.26 11.00
N ASP A 22 37.08 -19.36 11.74
CA ASP A 22 36.10 -19.77 12.74
C ASP A 22 34.95 -20.55 12.10
N PHE A 23 34.54 -21.61 12.76
CA PHE A 23 33.37 -22.41 12.38
C PHE A 23 32.21 -22.16 13.34
N THR A 24 30.99 -22.18 12.81
CA THR A 24 29.80 -22.28 13.68
C THR A 24 29.70 -23.69 14.25
N GLU A 25 28.98 -23.84 15.35
CA GLU A 25 28.41 -25.15 15.71
C GLU A 25 27.44 -25.63 14.63
N VAL A 26 27.02 -26.89 14.72
CA VAL A 26 26.05 -27.46 13.77
C VAL A 26 24.70 -26.74 13.95
N ILE A 27 24.29 -26.01 12.92
CA ILE A 27 23.02 -25.31 12.89
C ILE A 27 22.00 -26.23 12.24
N GLN A 28 20.96 -26.61 12.98
CA GLN A 28 19.84 -27.36 12.45
C GLN A 28 18.70 -26.41 12.08
N GLU A 29 18.26 -26.47 10.82
CA GLU A 29 17.13 -25.70 10.32
C GLU A 29 16.23 -26.62 9.49
N GLY A 30 15.06 -26.97 10.05
CA GLY A 30 14.21 -28.03 9.53
C GLY A 30 14.91 -29.40 9.58
N GLU A 31 14.96 -30.08 8.45
CA GLU A 31 15.67 -31.36 8.27
C GLU A 31 17.13 -31.19 7.80
N SER A 32 17.58 -29.95 7.61
CA SER A 32 18.92 -29.65 7.09
C SER A 32 19.89 -29.25 8.21
N LEU A 33 21.14 -29.68 8.07
CA LEU A 33 22.25 -29.35 8.97
C LEU A 33 23.28 -28.51 8.22
N TYR A 34 23.72 -27.41 8.84
CA TYR A 34 24.67 -26.47 8.26
C TYR A 34 25.84 -26.22 9.21
N ILE A 35 27.03 -26.01 8.63
CA ILE A 35 28.22 -25.50 9.32
C ILE A 35 28.74 -24.36 8.45
N LEU A 36 28.94 -23.18 9.04
CA LEU A 36 29.51 -22.02 8.35
C LEU A 36 30.96 -21.84 8.78
N GLN A 37 31.81 -21.41 7.84
CA GLN A 37 33.18 -21.02 8.10
C GLN A 37 33.36 -19.55 7.72
N LEU A 38 33.99 -18.75 8.59
CA LEU A 38 34.31 -17.35 8.28
C LEU A 38 35.53 -17.28 7.35
N VAL A 39 35.29 -17.09 6.05
CA VAL A 39 36.36 -16.97 5.04
C VAL A 39 37.01 -15.59 5.06
N GLU A 40 36.21 -14.54 5.17
CA GLU A 40 36.67 -13.16 5.14
C GLU A 40 35.64 -12.25 5.84
N ARG A 41 36.13 -11.26 6.59
CA ARG A 41 35.30 -10.22 7.21
C ARG A 41 35.57 -8.90 6.52
N ILE A 42 34.61 -8.44 5.72
CA ILE A 42 34.66 -7.13 5.08
C ILE A 42 34.13 -6.10 6.07
N PRO A 43 34.95 -5.13 6.55
CA PRO A 43 34.49 -4.10 7.46
C PRO A 43 33.42 -3.22 6.78
N PRO A 44 32.46 -2.68 7.54
CA PRO A 44 31.51 -1.71 6.99
C PRO A 44 32.31 -0.51 6.47
N ARG A 45 32.11 -0.20 5.20
CA ARG A 45 32.67 0.99 4.57
C ARG A 45 31.63 1.62 3.68
N ASP A 46 31.71 2.94 3.56
CA ASP A 46 30.97 3.63 2.52
C ASP A 46 31.61 3.27 1.17
N PRO A 47 30.83 2.75 0.21
CA PRO A 47 31.34 2.53 -1.12
C PRO A 47 31.67 3.89 -1.77
N SER A 48 32.77 3.93 -2.51
CA SER A 48 33.16 5.13 -3.24
C SER A 48 32.18 5.43 -4.38
N PHE A 49 32.18 6.68 -4.86
CA PHE A 49 31.29 7.08 -5.95
C PHE A 49 31.46 6.19 -7.19
N GLU A 50 32.68 5.83 -7.59
CA GLU A 50 32.92 4.98 -8.77
C GLU A 50 32.32 3.58 -8.62
N GLU A 51 32.23 3.03 -7.40
CA GLU A 51 31.64 1.72 -7.13
C GLU A 51 30.11 1.72 -7.24
N VAL A 52 29.47 2.84 -6.89
CA VAL A 52 28.00 2.99 -6.94
C VAL A 52 27.52 3.79 -8.13
N LYS A 53 28.41 4.33 -8.95
CA LYS A 53 28.11 5.26 -10.06
C LYS A 53 27.03 4.72 -10.98
N GLU A 54 27.14 3.45 -11.38
CA GLU A 54 26.17 2.82 -12.26
C GLU A 54 24.81 2.68 -11.58
N LYS A 55 24.78 2.24 -10.32
CA LYS A 55 23.55 2.13 -9.52
C LYS A 55 22.87 3.49 -9.35
N VAL A 56 23.61 4.50 -8.93
CA VAL A 56 23.11 5.87 -8.76
C VAL A 56 22.63 6.45 -10.09
N THR A 57 23.32 6.18 -11.19
CA THR A 57 22.90 6.62 -12.52
C THR A 57 21.58 5.96 -12.94
N GLN A 58 21.42 4.67 -12.70
CA GLN A 58 20.17 3.96 -12.97
C GLN A 58 19.02 4.48 -12.09
N ASP A 59 19.27 4.69 -10.79
CA ASP A 59 18.30 5.25 -9.87
C ASP A 59 17.89 6.68 -10.28
N LEU A 60 18.85 7.51 -10.68
CA LEU A 60 18.58 8.87 -11.14
C LEU A 60 17.77 8.88 -12.44
N LYS A 61 18.11 8.01 -13.40
CA LYS A 61 17.34 7.84 -14.64
C LYS A 61 15.89 7.43 -14.33
N ARG A 62 15.70 6.50 -13.40
CA ARG A 62 14.38 6.06 -12.94
C ARG A 62 13.59 7.22 -12.32
N VAL A 63 14.19 7.98 -11.40
CA VAL A 63 13.54 9.15 -10.77
C VAL A 63 13.16 10.18 -11.82
N LYS A 64 14.08 10.52 -12.73
CA LYS A 64 13.81 11.48 -13.82
C LYS A 64 12.73 11.01 -14.78
N ALA A 65 12.67 9.71 -15.08
CA ALA A 65 11.62 9.14 -15.90
C ALA A 65 10.25 9.25 -15.22
N ILE A 66 10.16 8.97 -13.91
CA ILE A 66 8.92 9.09 -13.12
C ILE A 66 8.46 10.56 -13.08
N GLU A 67 9.36 11.51 -12.79
CA GLU A 67 9.05 12.94 -12.82
C GLU A 67 8.51 13.40 -14.19
N ARG A 68 9.13 12.90 -15.27
CA ARG A 68 8.69 13.21 -16.62
C ARG A 68 7.32 12.61 -16.93
N ALA A 69 7.08 11.37 -16.53
CA ALA A 69 5.78 10.71 -16.70
C ALA A 69 4.65 11.46 -15.97
N GLY A 70 4.91 11.97 -14.75
CA GLY A 70 3.95 12.81 -14.03
C GLY A 70 3.59 14.08 -14.80
N ARG A 71 4.61 14.81 -15.29
CA ARG A 71 4.39 16.02 -16.10
C ARG A 71 3.66 15.74 -17.42
N GLU A 72 3.95 14.62 -18.07
CA GLU A 72 3.25 14.24 -19.30
C GLU A 72 1.79 13.87 -19.02
N ALA A 73 1.50 13.20 -17.89
CA ALA A 73 0.14 12.90 -17.46
C ALA A 73 -0.67 14.17 -17.12
N GLU A 74 -0.05 15.14 -16.44
CA GLU A 74 -0.66 16.46 -16.19
C GLU A 74 -0.98 17.19 -17.50
N LYS A 75 -0.03 17.24 -18.44
CA LYS A 75 -0.26 17.84 -19.76
C LYS A 75 -1.37 17.15 -20.54
N ALA A 76 -1.44 15.82 -20.50
CA ALA A 76 -2.52 15.06 -21.14
C ALA A 76 -3.87 15.46 -20.54
N LEU A 77 -3.95 15.54 -19.21
CA LEU A 77 -5.16 15.93 -18.51
C LEU A 77 -5.59 17.37 -18.83
N GLU A 78 -4.65 18.32 -18.86
CA GLU A 78 -4.91 19.70 -19.26
C GLU A 78 -5.39 19.78 -20.72
N GLY A 79 -4.78 19.01 -21.62
CA GLY A 79 -5.19 18.92 -23.02
C GLY A 79 -6.64 18.43 -23.17
N ILE A 80 -7.02 17.40 -22.42
CA ILE A 80 -8.38 16.85 -22.40
C ILE A 80 -9.37 17.92 -21.89
N LYS A 81 -9.05 18.58 -20.78
CA LYS A 81 -9.90 19.64 -20.18
C LYS A 81 -10.06 20.84 -21.12
N ALA A 82 -8.97 21.30 -21.72
CA ALA A 82 -8.95 22.50 -22.56
C ALA A 82 -9.66 22.28 -23.91
N ALA A 83 -9.45 21.12 -24.54
CA ALA A 83 -10.02 20.82 -25.84
C ALA A 83 -11.44 20.22 -25.77
N LYS A 84 -11.95 19.94 -24.55
CA LYS A 84 -13.14 19.08 -24.33
C LYS A 84 -13.06 17.80 -25.19
N SER A 85 -11.85 17.28 -25.38
CA SER A 85 -11.60 16.09 -26.19
C SER A 85 -11.78 14.84 -25.35
N SER A 86 -12.03 13.69 -25.99
CA SER A 86 -12.11 12.41 -25.28
C SER A 86 -10.72 11.89 -24.89
N LEU A 87 -10.65 11.09 -23.82
CA LEU A 87 -9.42 10.41 -23.41
C LEU A 87 -8.77 9.61 -24.55
N ALA A 88 -9.58 9.03 -25.44
CA ALA A 88 -9.11 8.28 -26.61
C ALA A 88 -8.38 9.16 -27.65
N SER A 89 -8.85 10.40 -27.86
CA SER A 89 -8.22 11.33 -28.81
C SER A 89 -6.84 11.80 -28.31
N GLU A 90 -6.74 12.12 -27.02
CA GLU A 90 -5.46 12.54 -26.44
C GLU A 90 -4.47 11.38 -26.35
N ALA A 91 -4.95 10.18 -26.00
CA ALA A 91 -4.13 8.97 -26.04
C ALA A 91 -3.57 8.70 -27.45
N ALA A 92 -4.37 8.87 -28.50
CA ALA A 92 -3.91 8.69 -29.88
C ALA A 92 -2.83 9.71 -30.28
N LYS A 93 -2.96 10.98 -29.88
CA LYS A 93 -1.94 12.02 -30.13
C LYS A 93 -0.60 11.70 -29.43
N MET A 94 -0.67 11.15 -28.22
CA MET A 94 0.51 10.79 -27.43
C MET A 94 1.06 9.40 -27.77
N GLY A 95 0.42 8.66 -28.67
CA GLY A 95 0.80 7.27 -29.01
C GLY A 95 0.56 6.28 -27.87
N TRP A 96 -0.34 6.60 -26.92
CA TRP A 96 -0.69 5.76 -25.79
C TRP A 96 -1.81 4.79 -26.13
N LYS A 97 -1.75 3.59 -25.54
CA LYS A 97 -2.81 2.60 -25.69
C LYS A 97 -3.84 2.77 -24.58
N LEU A 98 -5.10 2.97 -24.95
CA LEU A 98 -6.20 2.99 -24.00
C LEU A 98 -6.42 1.58 -23.44
N GLN A 99 -6.54 1.46 -22.12
CA GLN A 99 -6.88 0.20 -21.45
C GLN A 99 -8.19 0.38 -20.69
N LEU A 100 -9.08 -0.62 -20.81
CA LEU A 100 -10.29 -0.69 -20.02
C LEU A 100 -10.01 -1.54 -18.77
N SER A 101 -10.19 -0.96 -17.58
CA SER A 101 -10.05 -1.69 -16.33
C SER A 101 -11.25 -2.63 -16.11
N PRO A 102 -11.07 -3.74 -15.37
CA PRO A 102 -12.19 -4.48 -14.80
C PRO A 102 -13.06 -3.59 -13.89
N PRO A 103 -14.33 -3.95 -13.66
CA PRO A 103 -15.18 -3.25 -12.70
C PRO A 103 -14.54 -3.20 -11.31
N ALA A 104 -14.49 -2.00 -10.72
CA ALA A 104 -13.99 -1.77 -9.36
C ALA A 104 -15.14 -1.38 -8.44
N GLY A 105 -15.24 -2.02 -7.27
CA GLY A 105 -16.17 -1.61 -6.21
C GLY A 105 -15.58 -0.53 -5.31
N ARG A 106 -16.42 0.24 -4.62
CA ARG A 106 -16.00 1.31 -3.68
C ARG A 106 -15.07 0.83 -2.56
N MET A 107 -15.16 -0.45 -2.19
CA MET A 107 -14.29 -1.09 -1.20
C MET A 107 -13.38 -2.17 -1.81
N ALA A 108 -13.34 -2.30 -3.14
CA ALA A 108 -12.58 -3.36 -3.79
C ALA A 108 -11.10 -2.95 -3.87
N SER A 109 -10.33 -3.36 -2.86
CA SER A 109 -8.87 -3.48 -2.99
C SER A 109 -8.59 -4.64 -3.93
N GLY A 110 -8.32 -4.38 -5.22
CA GLY A 110 -8.02 -5.48 -6.15
C GLY A 110 -8.12 -5.19 -7.65
N ALA A 111 -8.63 -4.03 -8.07
CA ALA A 111 -8.74 -3.71 -9.51
C ALA A 111 -7.38 -3.43 -10.19
N GLY A 112 -6.25 -3.56 -9.47
CA GLY A 112 -4.95 -3.13 -9.96
C GLY A 112 -4.88 -1.62 -10.18
N LEU A 113 -5.74 -0.84 -9.50
CA LEU A 113 -5.81 0.62 -9.57
C LEU A 113 -5.48 1.24 -8.20
N PRO A 114 -4.92 2.45 -8.15
CA PRO A 114 -4.73 3.19 -6.90
C PRO A 114 -6.06 3.37 -6.14
N ASN A 115 -6.05 3.15 -4.82
CA ASN A 115 -7.26 3.32 -4.02
C ASN A 115 -7.80 4.77 -4.10
N GLU A 116 -6.90 5.76 -4.11
CA GLU A 116 -7.28 7.17 -4.29
C GLU A 116 -8.02 7.42 -5.61
N MET A 117 -7.60 6.75 -6.69
CA MET A 117 -8.26 6.85 -7.99
C MET A 117 -9.68 6.29 -7.95
N ILE A 118 -9.86 5.15 -7.27
CA ILE A 118 -11.18 4.51 -7.10
C ILE A 118 -12.09 5.43 -6.28
N GLN A 119 -11.61 5.93 -5.13
CA GLN A 119 -12.39 6.82 -4.27
C GLN A 119 -12.81 8.09 -5.01
N GLU A 120 -11.90 8.71 -5.76
CA GLU A 120 -12.23 9.91 -6.53
C GLU A 120 -13.26 9.59 -7.62
N ALA A 121 -13.11 8.50 -8.37
CA ALA A 121 -14.08 8.09 -9.40
C ALA A 121 -15.51 7.89 -8.86
N PHE A 122 -15.62 7.35 -7.64
CA PHE A 122 -16.91 7.22 -6.96
C PHE A 122 -17.42 8.53 -6.34
N SER A 123 -16.57 9.55 -6.20
CA SER A 123 -16.89 10.87 -5.65
C SER A 123 -17.19 11.91 -6.74
N THR A 124 -16.63 11.77 -7.94
CA THR A 124 -16.95 12.62 -9.08
C THR A 124 -18.41 12.44 -9.47
N GLY A 125 -19.11 13.54 -9.81
CA GLY A 125 -20.53 13.53 -10.16
C GLY A 125 -20.86 12.79 -11.46
N PRO A 126 -22.15 12.55 -11.75
CA PRO A 126 -22.58 11.84 -12.96
C PRO A 126 -22.32 12.59 -14.26
N GLU A 127 -22.11 13.91 -14.21
CA GLU A 127 -21.86 14.74 -15.40
C GLU A 127 -20.38 14.88 -15.75
N GLU A 128 -19.47 14.58 -14.82
CA GLU A 128 -18.04 14.68 -15.03
C GLU A 128 -17.41 13.28 -14.93
N ASN A 129 -17.10 12.71 -16.08
CA ASN A 129 -16.51 11.38 -16.15
C ASN A 129 -14.98 11.43 -16.04
N LEU A 130 -14.35 12.57 -16.31
CA LEU A 130 -12.89 12.72 -16.27
C LEU A 130 -12.42 12.93 -14.83
N LEU A 131 -11.42 12.16 -14.40
CA LEU A 131 -10.85 12.37 -13.07
C LEU A 131 -10.00 13.66 -13.03
N PRO A 132 -10.04 14.40 -11.90
CA PRO A 132 -9.51 15.77 -11.85
C PRO A 132 -7.98 15.86 -11.83
N ARG A 133 -7.27 14.75 -11.58
CA ARG A 133 -5.80 14.69 -11.43
C ARG A 133 -5.23 13.35 -11.93
N PRO A 134 -3.93 13.29 -12.26
CA PRO A 134 -3.23 12.01 -12.47
C PRO A 134 -3.01 11.25 -11.16
N TYR A 135 -3.02 9.92 -11.21
CA TYR A 135 -2.80 9.05 -10.05
C TYR A 135 -1.53 8.24 -10.20
N ARG A 136 -0.70 8.22 -9.17
CA ARG A 136 0.56 7.46 -9.16
C ARG A 136 0.33 6.02 -8.71
N GLN A 137 0.91 5.08 -9.44
CA GLN A 137 0.99 3.67 -9.07
C GLN A 137 2.41 3.16 -9.30
N GLY A 138 3.19 3.05 -8.21
CA GLY A 138 4.62 2.74 -8.29
C GLY A 138 5.37 3.77 -9.14
N ASP A 139 5.87 3.33 -10.30
CA ASP A 139 6.64 4.16 -11.24
C ASP A 139 5.80 4.69 -12.41
N ARG A 140 4.48 4.48 -12.39
CA ARG A 140 3.57 4.88 -13.47
C ARG A 140 2.57 5.92 -12.97
N TYR A 141 2.09 6.73 -13.90
CA TYR A 141 0.98 7.66 -13.71
C TYR A 141 -0.20 7.23 -14.58
N LEU A 142 -1.40 7.35 -14.03
CA LEU A 142 -2.65 6.98 -14.67
C LEU A 142 -3.54 8.21 -14.77
N VAL A 143 -4.10 8.42 -15.96
CA VAL A 143 -5.19 9.38 -16.23
C VAL A 143 -6.37 8.53 -16.68
N ALA A 144 -7.55 8.80 -16.12
CA ALA A 144 -8.70 7.95 -16.33
C ALA A 144 -10.00 8.74 -16.46
N GLU A 145 -10.94 8.11 -17.16
CA GLU A 145 -12.29 8.57 -17.38
C GLU A 145 -13.24 7.42 -17.00
N VAL A 146 -14.29 7.74 -16.24
CA VAL A 146 -15.33 6.81 -15.82
C VAL A 146 -16.22 6.49 -17.02
N LYS A 147 -16.04 5.30 -17.59
CA LYS A 147 -16.82 4.85 -18.75
C LYS A 147 -18.27 4.48 -18.38
N GLU A 148 -18.44 3.79 -17.26
CA GLU A 148 -19.73 3.21 -16.86
C GLU A 148 -19.82 3.15 -15.33
N ARG A 149 -21.03 3.38 -14.80
CA ARG A 149 -21.35 3.19 -13.38
C ARG A 149 -22.36 2.06 -13.27
N ILE A 150 -21.93 0.98 -12.61
CA ILE A 150 -22.78 -0.19 -12.37
C ILE A 150 -23.57 0.05 -11.08
N GLU A 151 -24.90 0.07 -11.18
CA GLU A 151 -25.76 0.22 -10.01
C GLU A 151 -25.72 -1.03 -9.13
N PRO A 152 -25.81 -0.88 -7.79
CA PRO A 152 -25.87 -2.01 -6.89
C PRO A 152 -27.14 -2.83 -7.13
N ASP A 153 -26.99 -4.15 -7.33
CA ASP A 153 -28.12 -5.06 -7.48
C ASP A 153 -28.93 -5.16 -6.16
N PRO A 154 -30.23 -4.81 -6.15
CA PRO A 154 -31.07 -4.94 -4.96
C PRO A 154 -31.15 -6.36 -4.42
N LYS A 155 -30.96 -7.41 -5.24
CA LYS A 155 -30.93 -8.80 -4.74
C LYS A 155 -29.74 -9.07 -3.82
N GLY A 156 -28.57 -8.53 -4.16
CA GLY A 156 -27.37 -8.67 -3.33
C GLY A 156 -27.50 -7.98 -1.97
N LEU A 157 -28.34 -6.94 -1.88
CA LEU A 157 -28.69 -6.32 -0.60
C LEU A 157 -29.58 -7.25 0.23
N GLU A 158 -30.62 -7.85 -0.34
CA GLU A 158 -31.53 -8.77 0.37
C GLU A 158 -30.77 -9.93 1.01
N GLU A 159 -29.81 -10.54 0.29
CA GLU A 159 -28.98 -11.63 0.80
C GLU A 159 -28.10 -11.18 1.98
N ARG A 160 -27.61 -9.93 1.95
CA ARG A 160 -26.71 -9.38 2.97
C ARG A 160 -27.43 -8.67 4.12
N ARG A 161 -28.75 -8.44 4.01
CA ARG A 161 -29.55 -7.75 5.05
C ARG A 161 -29.38 -8.34 6.45
N PRO A 162 -29.41 -9.67 6.66
CA PRO A 162 -29.26 -10.22 8.02
C PRO A 162 -27.92 -9.87 8.65
N LEU A 163 -26.83 -9.99 7.88
CA LEU A 163 -25.47 -9.66 8.30
C LEU A 163 -25.31 -8.16 8.58
N LEU A 164 -25.79 -7.31 7.67
CA LEU A 164 -25.74 -5.86 7.85
C LEU A 164 -26.54 -5.42 9.09
N ARG A 165 -27.70 -6.05 9.32
CA ARG A 165 -28.51 -5.78 10.51
C ARG A 165 -27.77 -6.18 11.78
N SER A 166 -27.12 -7.34 11.83
CA SER A 166 -26.37 -7.76 13.01
C SER A 166 -25.19 -6.83 13.30
N LEU A 167 -24.45 -6.40 12.26
CA LEU A 167 -23.31 -5.48 12.41
C LEU A 167 -23.77 -4.13 12.96
N LEU A 168 -24.76 -3.51 12.32
CA LEU A 168 -25.30 -2.20 12.74
C LEU A 168 -25.94 -2.26 14.13
N LEU A 169 -26.60 -3.37 14.47
CA LEU A 169 -27.20 -3.54 15.78
C LEU A 169 -26.14 -3.68 16.88
N SER A 170 -25.05 -4.41 16.59
CA SER A 170 -23.93 -4.53 17.52
C SER A 170 -23.26 -3.18 17.77
N GLU A 171 -22.96 -2.44 16.70
CA GLU A 171 -22.35 -1.11 16.78
C GLU A 171 -23.21 -0.12 17.58
N LYS A 172 -24.53 -0.09 17.33
CA LYS A 172 -25.45 0.77 18.08
C LYS A 172 -25.56 0.38 19.55
N ARG A 173 -25.58 -0.91 19.88
CA ARG A 173 -25.61 -1.38 21.27
C ARG A 173 -24.36 -0.96 22.03
N GLU A 174 -23.19 -1.12 21.40
CA GLU A 174 -21.93 -0.71 22.00
C GLU A 174 -21.86 0.81 22.21
N SER A 175 -22.25 1.59 21.20
CA SER A 175 -22.31 3.05 21.29
C SER A 175 -23.25 3.54 22.40
N LEU A 176 -24.44 2.94 22.50
CA LEU A 176 -25.42 3.27 23.55
C LEU A 176 -24.89 2.89 24.93
N PHE A 177 -24.33 1.70 25.08
CA PHE A 177 -23.77 1.24 26.35
C PHE A 177 -22.61 2.12 26.81
N ARG A 178 -21.67 2.48 25.92
CA ARG A 178 -20.58 3.40 26.21
C ARG A 178 -21.09 4.78 26.63
N SER A 179 -22.09 5.31 25.93
CA SER A 179 -22.71 6.59 26.27
C SER A 179 -23.38 6.55 27.64
N TRP A 180 -24.13 5.48 27.92
CA TRP A 180 -24.79 5.26 29.20
C TRP A 180 -23.80 5.11 30.36
N LEU A 181 -22.73 4.34 30.18
CA LEU A 181 -21.64 4.21 31.16
C LEU A 181 -20.95 5.54 31.45
N THR A 182 -20.71 6.32 30.40
CA THR A 182 -20.09 7.66 30.52
C THR A 182 -20.98 8.58 31.35
N GLU A 183 -22.28 8.57 31.11
CA GLU A 183 -23.25 9.36 31.87
C GLU A 183 -23.38 8.90 33.33
N LEU A 184 -23.39 7.59 33.59
CA LEU A 184 -23.43 7.06 34.95
C LEU A 184 -22.17 7.43 35.73
N ARG A 185 -20.98 7.35 35.10
CA ARG A 185 -19.71 7.73 35.73
C ARG A 185 -19.66 9.22 36.04
N SER A 186 -20.21 10.09 35.19
CA SER A 186 -20.21 11.53 35.44
C SER A 186 -21.16 11.95 36.57
N LYS A 187 -22.22 11.17 36.82
CA LYS A 187 -23.17 11.38 37.91
C LYS A 187 -22.78 10.68 39.22
N ALA A 188 -21.85 9.74 39.17
CA ALA A 188 -21.38 9.01 40.34
C ALA A 188 -20.22 9.74 41.02
N GLU A 189 -20.23 9.75 42.36
CA GLU A 189 -19.13 10.24 43.16
C GLU A 189 -18.04 9.15 43.24
N ILE A 190 -17.06 9.22 42.33
CA ILE A 190 -15.98 8.24 42.23
C ILE A 190 -14.70 8.87 42.80
N SER A 191 -14.19 8.34 43.91
CA SER A 191 -12.89 8.70 44.47
C SER A 191 -11.84 7.64 44.09
N THR A 192 -10.83 8.02 43.31
CA THR A 192 -9.69 7.15 42.99
C THR A 192 -8.55 7.40 43.97
N TYR A 193 -8.08 6.35 44.64
CA TYR A 193 -6.90 6.42 45.51
C TYR A 193 -5.66 5.97 44.72
N LYS A 194 -4.64 6.84 44.69
CA LYS A 194 -3.41 6.72 43.88
C LYS A 194 -2.65 5.38 43.98
N ALA A 195 -2.84 4.61 45.05
CA ALA A 195 -2.18 3.32 45.25
C ALA A 195 -2.64 2.21 44.29
N LEU A 196 -3.76 2.40 43.56
CA LEU A 196 -4.30 1.45 42.58
C LEU A 196 -3.89 1.75 41.13
N GLU A 197 -3.26 2.89 40.85
CA GLU A 197 -2.76 3.22 39.50
C GLU A 197 -1.38 2.59 39.20
N GLU A 198 -0.62 2.18 40.22
CA GLU A 198 0.72 1.58 40.05
C GLU A 198 0.71 0.05 39.91
N ILE A 199 -0.45 -0.60 40.05
CA ILE A 199 -0.59 -2.08 40.05
C ILE A 199 -1.32 -2.60 38.79
N LEU A 200 -1.80 -1.72 37.90
CA LEU A 200 -2.43 -2.06 36.61
C LEU A 200 -1.62 -1.49 35.44
#